data_AF-A0A942LR52-F1
#
_entry.id   AF-A0A942LR52-F1
#
_cell.length_a   1.000
_cell.length_b   1.000
_cell.length_c   1.000
_cell.angle_alpha   90.00
_cell.angle_beta   90.00
_cell.angle_gamma   90.00
#
_symmetry.space_group_name_H-M   'P 1'
#
loop_
_entity.id
_entity.type
_entity.pdbx_description
1 polymer ?
#
loop_
_entity_poly.entity_id
_entity_poly.type
_entity_poly.pdbx_seq_one_letter_code
_entity_poly.pdbx_strand_id
1 'polypeptide(L)'
;MKRFKQLILIFAPLLYLTFSCSTGIESDNKDNLDKFPWAYEGISELRRGDIIVRANSNFFPATSFVENGWNAGHAAIVIQGFESENTDSLLANTVIFESHSRPLPRNHQLREVKALDINNNPFLYNDSFVEKYKGSRYRLRLELSENQIDSIIDFIINQKGSYSSWNSIKRFPNSLEIIELVDSAYRENWADNTHWYCSLLIWQAVLYVTGIDLDDNAGYFVYPNDLIMSNYFDNNKSHKGRSRF
;
A
#
# COMPACT_ATOMS: atom_id res chain seq x y z
N MET A 1 55.83 4.20 22.04
CA MET A 1 55.94 2.74 21.78
C MET A 1 54.66 2.11 22.30
N LYS A 2 53.80 1.38 21.58
CA LYS A 2 53.92 0.56 20.37
C LYS A 2 52.68 0.78 19.48
N ARG A 3 52.92 0.80 18.17
CA ARG A 3 51.92 0.86 17.10
C ARG A 3 51.26 -0.52 16.95
N PHE A 4 49.93 -0.59 16.93
CA PHE A 4 49.22 -1.80 16.51
C PHE A 4 49.01 -1.77 15.00
N LYS A 5 49.40 -2.88 14.38
CA LYS A 5 49.61 -3.07 12.95
C LYS A 5 48.28 -3.17 12.20
N GLN A 6 48.23 -2.51 11.05
CA GLN A 6 47.21 -2.67 10.01
C GLN A 6 47.19 -4.13 9.53
N LEU A 7 46.02 -4.77 9.58
CA LEU A 7 45.75 -6.00 8.85
C LEU A 7 45.14 -5.59 7.51
N ILE A 8 45.94 -5.63 6.45
CA ILE A 8 45.49 -5.50 5.06
C ILE A 8 44.98 -6.88 4.66
N LEU A 9 43.66 -7.03 4.60
CA LEU A 9 43.00 -8.21 4.04
C LEU A 9 42.82 -7.98 2.54
N ILE A 10 43.67 -8.67 1.78
CA ILE A 10 43.64 -8.78 0.32
C ILE A 10 42.41 -9.63 -0.03
N PHE A 11 41.35 -9.01 -0.57
CA PHE A 11 40.28 -9.73 -1.24
C PHE A 11 40.52 -9.65 -2.76
N ALA A 12 40.65 -10.82 -3.35
CA ALA A 12 41.08 -11.06 -4.72
C ALA A 12 40.05 -10.56 -5.77
N PRO A 13 40.50 -10.06 -6.93
CA PRO A 13 39.63 -9.72 -8.05
C PRO A 13 39.51 -10.95 -8.96
N LEU A 14 38.38 -11.65 -8.93
CA LEU A 14 38.09 -12.68 -9.92
C LEU A 14 36.57 -12.84 -10.09
N LEU A 15 35.99 -11.99 -10.92
CA LEU A 15 34.76 -12.32 -11.62
C LEU A 15 34.76 -11.61 -12.98
N TYR A 16 35.45 -12.23 -13.93
CA TYR A 16 35.21 -12.06 -15.35
C TYR A 16 33.81 -12.64 -15.64
N LEU A 17 32.80 -11.77 -15.73
CA LEU A 17 31.51 -12.12 -16.34
C LEU A 17 31.51 -11.58 -17.76
N THR A 18 31.55 -12.53 -18.69
CA THR A 18 31.43 -12.32 -20.13
C THR A 18 30.07 -11.69 -20.44
N PHE A 19 30.10 -10.49 -21.00
CA PHE A 19 28.96 -9.89 -21.69
C PHE A 19 28.58 -10.78 -22.88
N SER A 20 27.54 -11.60 -22.72
CA SER A 20 26.82 -12.16 -23.85
C SER A 20 25.74 -11.17 -24.26
N CYS A 21 25.98 -10.52 -25.39
CA CYS A 21 25.03 -9.65 -26.07
C CYS A 21 23.92 -10.55 -26.67
N SER A 22 22.81 -10.71 -25.95
CA SER A 22 21.62 -11.36 -26.49
C SER A 22 20.84 -10.35 -27.31
N THR A 23 20.90 -10.49 -28.63
CA THR A 23 20.05 -9.80 -29.59
C THR A 23 18.57 -10.03 -29.28
N GLY A 24 17.80 -8.97 -29.43
CA GLY A 24 16.39 -8.89 -29.06
C GLY A 24 15.54 -10.01 -29.65
N ILE A 25 14.81 -10.66 -28.77
CA ILE A 25 13.60 -11.39 -29.10
C ILE A 25 12.46 -10.44 -28.72
N GLU A 26 11.82 -9.83 -29.70
CA GLU A 26 10.44 -9.34 -29.52
C GLU A 26 9.58 -10.59 -29.29
N SER A 27 9.41 -10.96 -28.02
CA SER A 27 8.44 -11.99 -27.65
C SER A 27 7.07 -11.35 -27.71
N ASP A 28 6.29 -11.79 -28.69
CA ASP A 28 4.84 -11.61 -28.73
C ASP A 28 4.26 -11.85 -27.33
N ASN A 29 3.63 -10.81 -26.79
CA ASN A 29 3.26 -10.65 -25.39
C ASN A 29 1.98 -11.46 -25.03
N LYS A 30 1.85 -12.67 -25.56
CA LYS A 30 0.68 -13.56 -25.37
C LYS A 30 0.87 -14.64 -24.30
N ASP A 31 2.11 -14.95 -23.90
CA ASP A 31 2.40 -16.01 -22.92
C ASP A 31 2.37 -15.55 -21.45
N ASN A 32 2.08 -14.27 -21.16
CA ASN A 32 2.03 -13.76 -19.78
C ASN A 32 0.63 -13.78 -19.13
N LEU A 33 -0.42 -14.15 -19.87
CA LEU A 33 -1.78 -14.27 -19.31
C LEU A 33 -1.93 -15.43 -18.31
N ASP A 34 -1.02 -16.42 -18.36
CA ASP A 34 -1.06 -17.59 -17.46
C ASP A 34 -0.29 -17.40 -16.14
N LYS A 35 0.45 -16.30 -15.96
CA LYS A 35 1.23 -16.10 -14.72
C LYS A 35 0.44 -15.51 -13.55
N PHE A 36 -0.70 -14.87 -13.81
CA PHE A 36 -1.54 -14.28 -12.76
C PHE A 36 -3.03 -14.36 -13.13
N PRO A 37 -3.70 -15.51 -12.93
CA PRO A 37 -5.11 -15.66 -13.28
C PRO A 37 -6.05 -14.72 -12.49
N TRP A 38 -5.52 -14.01 -11.50
CA TRP A 38 -6.28 -13.26 -10.50
C TRP A 38 -6.17 -11.72 -10.60
N ALA A 39 -5.36 -11.16 -11.52
CA ALA A 39 -5.27 -9.71 -11.73
C ALA A 39 -5.30 -9.33 -13.22
N TYR A 40 -6.09 -8.31 -13.57
CA TYR A 40 -6.02 -7.68 -14.89
C TYR A 40 -4.80 -6.77 -15.00
N GLU A 41 -4.16 -6.70 -16.17
CA GLU A 41 -3.10 -5.73 -16.44
C GLU A 41 -3.64 -4.39 -16.93
N GLY A 42 -3.08 -3.32 -16.38
CA GLY A 42 -3.39 -1.95 -16.75
C GLY A 42 -4.67 -1.41 -16.10
N ILE A 43 -4.68 -0.09 -15.93
CA ILE A 43 -5.85 0.68 -15.53
C ILE A 43 -5.88 1.96 -16.37
N SER A 44 -7.09 2.44 -16.66
CA SER A 44 -7.32 3.72 -17.35
C SER A 44 -8.10 4.71 -16.47
N GLU A 45 -8.48 4.28 -15.26
CA GLU A 45 -9.26 5.06 -14.31
C GLU A 45 -8.88 4.69 -12.88
N LEU A 46 -8.98 5.69 -12.01
CA LEU A 46 -9.05 5.52 -10.57
C LEU A 46 -10.32 6.22 -10.11
N ARG A 47 -11.08 5.56 -9.24
CA ARG A 47 -12.34 6.08 -8.70
C ARG A 47 -12.20 6.30 -7.21
N ARG A 48 -13.04 7.18 -6.68
CA ARG A 48 -13.17 7.37 -5.24
C ARG A 48 -13.48 6.03 -4.56
N GLY A 49 -12.80 5.74 -3.45
CA GLY A 49 -12.88 4.46 -2.75
C GLY A 49 -11.94 3.37 -3.27
N ASP A 50 -11.30 3.55 -4.43
CA ASP A 50 -10.24 2.63 -4.86
C ASP A 50 -9.08 2.65 -3.86
N ILE A 51 -8.55 1.48 -3.57
CA ILE A 51 -7.33 1.32 -2.78
C ILE A 51 -6.19 1.08 -3.77
N ILE A 52 -5.17 1.93 -3.76
CA ILE A 52 -3.95 1.70 -4.51
C ILE A 52 -2.85 1.18 -3.58
N VAL A 53 -2.18 0.11 -4.01
CA VAL A 53 -1.23 -0.63 -3.18
C VAL A 53 0.03 -0.89 -3.97
N ARG A 54 1.19 -0.68 -3.35
CA ARG A 54 2.48 -1.19 -3.79
C ARG A 54 2.86 -2.36 -2.90
N ALA A 55 3.12 -3.51 -3.50
CA ALA A 55 3.52 -4.72 -2.79
C ALA A 55 4.79 -4.50 -1.95
N ASN A 56 4.79 -5.04 -0.74
CA ASN A 56 5.97 -5.10 0.12
C ASN A 56 6.81 -6.35 -0.18
N SER A 57 8.04 -6.35 0.30
CA SER A 57 8.90 -7.53 0.24
C SER A 57 8.30 -8.73 0.98
N ASN A 58 8.47 -9.93 0.43
CA ASN A 58 8.00 -11.18 1.03
C ASN A 58 8.81 -11.61 2.27
N PHE A 59 9.81 -10.83 2.70
CA PHE A 59 10.59 -11.10 3.92
C PHE A 59 9.93 -10.57 5.19
N PHE A 60 8.85 -9.79 5.10
CA PHE A 60 8.12 -9.35 6.29
C PHE A 60 7.41 -10.55 6.94
N PRO A 61 7.52 -10.75 8.27
CA PRO A 61 6.88 -11.87 8.95
C PRO A 61 5.37 -11.88 8.72
N ALA A 62 4.80 -13.07 8.47
CA ALA A 62 3.37 -13.29 8.28
C ALA A 62 2.71 -12.50 7.13
N THR A 63 3.49 -11.89 6.24
CA THR A 63 2.96 -11.24 5.04
C THR A 63 2.62 -12.27 3.97
N SER A 64 1.54 -12.01 3.24
CA SER A 64 1.16 -12.80 2.06
C SER A 64 2.22 -12.68 0.96
N PHE A 65 2.36 -13.75 0.16
CA PHE A 65 3.30 -13.74 -0.96
C PHE A 65 2.72 -13.00 -2.16
N VAL A 66 3.42 -11.95 -2.62
CA VAL A 66 3.13 -11.26 -3.88
C VAL A 66 4.42 -11.17 -4.70
N GLU A 67 4.36 -11.54 -5.98
CA GLU A 67 5.53 -11.46 -6.85
C GLU A 67 5.96 -9.99 -7.04
N ASN A 68 7.27 -9.77 -7.19
CA ASN A 68 7.88 -8.45 -7.40
C ASN A 68 7.69 -7.45 -6.25
N GLY A 69 7.25 -7.92 -5.07
CA GLY A 69 7.22 -7.12 -3.86
C GLY A 69 8.61 -6.61 -3.45
N TRP A 70 8.74 -5.31 -3.17
CA TRP A 70 10.03 -4.68 -2.93
C TRP A 70 9.99 -3.68 -1.76
N ASN A 71 11.02 -3.73 -0.89
CA ASN A 71 11.15 -2.90 0.31
C ASN A 71 9.88 -2.92 1.20
N ALA A 72 9.69 -1.87 2.00
CA ALA A 72 8.40 -1.57 2.59
C ALA A 72 7.42 -1.19 1.48
N GLY A 73 6.30 -1.90 1.38
CA GLY A 73 5.20 -1.56 0.46
C GLY A 73 4.51 -0.27 0.87
N HIS A 74 3.42 0.07 0.19
CA HIS A 74 2.59 1.23 0.56
C HIS A 74 1.14 1.00 0.17
N ALA A 75 0.22 1.67 0.86
CA ALA A 75 -1.19 1.63 0.53
C ALA A 75 -1.83 3.01 0.74
N ALA A 76 -2.77 3.37 -0.12
CA ALA A 76 -3.51 4.61 -0.01
C ALA A 76 -4.92 4.43 -0.56
N ILE A 77 -5.86 5.26 -0.12
CA ILE A 77 -7.23 5.28 -0.65
C ILE A 77 -7.41 6.50 -1.55
N VAL A 78 -8.07 6.32 -2.69
CA VAL A 78 -8.42 7.38 -3.62
C VAL A 78 -9.62 8.15 -3.07
N ILE A 79 -9.45 9.45 -2.87
CA ILE A 79 -10.53 10.35 -2.43
C ILE A 79 -11.08 11.20 -3.57
N GLN A 80 -10.29 11.39 -4.64
CA GLN A 80 -10.72 11.99 -5.89
C GLN A 80 -10.10 11.24 -7.06
N GLY A 81 -10.95 10.65 -7.90
CA GLY A 81 -10.56 9.87 -9.07
C GLY A 81 -10.16 10.71 -10.28
N PHE A 82 -9.63 10.03 -11.30
CA PHE A 82 -9.31 10.60 -12.61
C PHE A 82 -9.32 9.50 -13.67
N GLU A 83 -9.40 9.88 -14.95
CA GLU A 83 -9.34 8.96 -16.09
C GLU A 83 -8.22 9.39 -17.04
N SER A 84 -7.37 8.45 -17.43
CA SER A 84 -6.32 8.66 -18.42
C SER A 84 -5.76 7.32 -18.89
N GLU A 85 -5.40 7.21 -20.17
CA GLU A 85 -4.66 6.06 -20.69
C GLU A 85 -3.18 6.05 -20.29
N ASN A 86 -2.66 7.20 -19.82
CA ASN A 86 -1.28 7.33 -19.35
C ASN A 86 -1.24 7.25 -17.81
N THR A 87 -0.55 6.25 -17.26
CA THR A 87 -0.48 6.00 -15.81
C THR A 87 0.06 7.19 -15.01
N ASP A 88 1.08 7.89 -15.50
CA ASP A 88 1.62 9.06 -14.78
C ASP A 88 0.62 10.21 -14.75
N SER A 89 -0.08 10.46 -15.86
CA SER A 89 -1.16 11.45 -15.93
C SER A 89 -2.34 11.06 -15.05
N LEU A 90 -2.67 9.77 -15.00
CA LEU A 90 -3.69 9.22 -14.09
C LEU A 90 -3.34 9.52 -12.63
N LEU A 91 -2.13 9.17 -12.20
CA LEU A 91 -1.67 9.37 -10.82
C LEU A 91 -1.47 10.84 -10.46
N ALA A 92 -0.99 11.67 -11.39
CA ALA A 92 -0.73 13.10 -11.15
C ALA A 92 -2.01 13.95 -11.00
N ASN A 93 -3.16 13.41 -11.41
CA ASN A 93 -4.47 14.06 -11.29
C ASN A 93 -5.42 13.33 -10.33
N THR A 94 -5.01 12.19 -9.77
CA THR A 94 -5.74 11.50 -8.71
C THR A 94 -5.30 12.02 -7.33
N VAL A 95 -6.25 12.29 -6.44
CA VAL A 95 -5.96 12.64 -5.04
C VAL A 95 -6.23 11.42 -4.16
N ILE A 96 -5.25 11.14 -3.29
CA ILE A 96 -5.30 10.04 -2.34
C ILE A 96 -5.19 10.57 -0.91
N PHE A 97 -5.67 9.77 0.04
CA PHE A 97 -5.32 9.88 1.43
C PHE A 97 -4.33 8.78 1.81
N GLU A 98 -3.26 9.15 2.48
CA GLU A 98 -2.23 8.20 2.93
C GLU A 98 -1.77 8.48 4.37
N SER A 99 -1.33 7.42 5.05
CA SER A 99 -0.43 7.51 6.20
C SER A 99 0.97 7.21 5.72
N HIS A 100 1.86 8.20 5.81
CA HIS A 100 3.23 8.07 5.30
C HIS A 100 4.23 8.03 6.46
N SER A 101 5.34 7.32 6.30
CA SER A 101 6.32 7.11 7.38
C SER A 101 7.55 8.03 7.29
N ARG A 102 7.52 9.09 6.47
CA ARG A 102 8.67 10.00 6.37
C ARG A 102 8.72 10.91 7.61
N PRO A 103 9.87 11.51 7.93
CA PRO A 103 10.01 12.43 9.05
C PRO A 103 9.37 13.80 8.73
N LEU A 104 8.04 13.83 8.58
CA LEU A 104 7.25 15.04 8.48
C LEU A 104 6.63 15.42 9.83
N PRO A 105 6.29 16.70 10.04
CA PRO A 105 5.47 17.12 11.18
C PRO A 105 4.15 16.35 11.24
N ARG A 106 3.64 16.14 12.45
CA ARG A 106 2.45 15.31 12.76
C ARG A 106 1.26 15.58 11.84
N ASN A 107 0.92 16.85 11.60
CA ASN A 107 -0.20 17.28 10.75
C ASN A 107 -0.03 16.97 9.25
N HIS A 108 1.14 16.45 8.84
CA HIS A 108 1.43 16.05 7.47
C HIS A 108 1.73 14.55 7.33
N GLN A 109 1.68 13.77 8.42
CA GLN A 109 1.94 12.32 8.34
C GLN A 109 0.75 11.55 7.78
N LEU A 110 -0.47 11.94 8.18
CA LEU A 110 -1.73 11.50 7.58
C LEU A 110 -2.28 12.67 6.77
N ARG A 111 -2.35 12.52 5.45
CA ARG A 111 -2.54 13.65 4.54
C ARG A 111 -3.29 13.29 3.27
N GLU A 112 -3.88 14.32 2.70
CA GLU A 112 -4.37 14.33 1.32
C GLU A 112 -3.26 14.82 0.41
N VAL A 113 -3.00 14.11 -0.67
CA VAL A 113 -1.93 14.43 -1.60
C VAL A 113 -2.25 13.82 -2.97
N LYS A 114 -1.65 14.34 -4.04
CA LYS A 114 -1.69 13.66 -5.34
C LYS A 114 -0.99 12.30 -5.25
N ALA A 115 -1.49 11.32 -6.00
CA ALA A 115 -0.87 9.98 -6.04
C ALA A 115 0.53 10.01 -6.68
N LEU A 116 0.80 11.02 -7.51
CA LEU A 116 2.12 11.35 -8.04
C LEU A 116 2.32 12.87 -8.03
N ASP A 117 3.33 13.35 -7.29
CA ASP A 117 3.78 14.75 -7.33
C ASP A 117 5.27 14.82 -6.98
N ILE A 118 6.11 15.12 -7.96
CA ILE A 118 7.56 15.28 -7.78
C ILE A 118 7.85 16.76 -7.54
N ASN A 119 7.75 17.17 -6.28
CA ASN A 119 7.87 18.57 -5.84
C ASN A 119 9.04 18.78 -4.87
N ASN A 120 9.66 19.96 -4.87
CA ASN A 120 10.67 20.32 -3.85
C ASN A 120 10.07 20.50 -2.44
N ASN A 121 8.76 20.71 -2.34
CA ASN A 121 8.05 20.76 -1.07
C ASN A 121 7.78 19.34 -0.55
N PRO A 122 8.41 18.91 0.56
CA PRO A 122 8.26 17.54 1.07
C PRO A 122 6.82 17.22 1.55
N PHE A 123 6.01 18.25 1.83
CA PHE A 123 4.60 18.08 2.23
C PHE A 123 3.69 17.68 1.06
N LEU A 124 4.08 18.05 -0.16
CA LEU A 124 3.35 17.71 -1.39
C LEU A 124 4.01 16.55 -2.15
N TYR A 125 5.31 16.33 -1.95
CA TYR A 125 6.04 15.27 -2.64
C TYR A 125 5.41 13.90 -2.36
N ASN A 126 5.09 13.19 -3.43
CA ASN A 126 4.68 11.80 -3.42
C ASN A 126 5.22 11.06 -4.64
N ASP A 127 6.06 10.06 -4.40
CA ASP A 127 6.62 9.15 -5.40
C ASP A 127 6.25 7.69 -5.09
N SER A 128 5.27 7.44 -4.22
CA SER A 128 5.01 6.09 -3.72
C SER A 128 4.59 5.10 -4.81
N PHE A 129 4.06 5.62 -5.93
CA PHE A 129 3.52 4.86 -7.05
C PHE A 129 4.17 5.21 -8.41
N VAL A 130 5.39 5.77 -8.44
CA VAL A 130 6.11 6.08 -9.70
C VAL A 130 6.39 4.85 -10.57
N GLU A 131 6.74 5.08 -11.84
CA GLU A 131 7.06 4.03 -12.84
C GLU A 131 8.10 3.01 -12.38
N LYS A 132 9.04 3.39 -11.49
CA LYS A 132 10.00 2.45 -10.88
C LYS A 132 9.32 1.24 -10.20
N TYR A 133 8.09 1.39 -9.74
CA TYR A 133 7.33 0.34 -9.05
C TYR A 133 6.36 -0.42 -9.97
N LYS A 134 6.37 -0.16 -11.28
CA LYS A 134 5.57 -0.89 -12.25
C LYS A 134 5.74 -2.40 -12.10
N GLY A 135 4.63 -3.13 -12.21
CA GLY A 135 4.59 -4.57 -11.99
C GLY A 135 4.48 -4.99 -10.51
N SER A 136 4.50 -4.02 -9.58
CA SER A 136 4.25 -4.23 -8.15
C SER A 136 3.16 -3.31 -7.58
N ARG A 137 2.49 -2.52 -8.44
CA ARG A 137 1.36 -1.65 -8.05
C ARG A 137 0.04 -2.32 -8.42
N TYR A 138 -0.95 -2.17 -7.56
CA TYR A 138 -2.27 -2.76 -7.70
C TYR A 138 -3.33 -1.73 -7.35
N ARG A 139 -4.42 -1.75 -8.10
CA ARG A 139 -5.68 -1.10 -7.76
C ARG A 139 -6.63 -2.17 -7.27
N LEU A 140 -7.17 -1.97 -6.08
CA LEU A 140 -8.12 -2.83 -5.41
C LEU A 140 -9.44 -2.06 -5.26
N ARG A 141 -10.56 -2.66 -5.69
CA ARG A 141 -11.89 -2.06 -5.68
C ARG A 141 -12.88 -3.03 -5.08
N LEU A 142 -13.53 -2.61 -3.98
CA LEU A 142 -14.64 -3.33 -3.39
C LEU A 142 -15.95 -2.93 -4.08
N GLU A 143 -16.90 -3.85 -4.12
CA GLU A 143 -18.28 -3.57 -4.52
C GLU A 143 -19.05 -2.96 -3.34
N LEU A 144 -18.85 -1.66 -3.11
CA LEU A 144 -19.50 -0.90 -2.04
C LEU A 144 -20.49 0.11 -2.59
N SER A 145 -21.51 0.43 -1.78
CA SER A 145 -22.37 1.58 -2.05
C SER A 145 -21.62 2.90 -1.83
N GLU A 146 -22.06 3.97 -2.49
CA GLU A 146 -21.47 5.32 -2.30
C GLU A 146 -21.48 5.75 -0.83
N ASN A 147 -22.54 5.45 -0.07
CA ASN A 147 -22.61 5.75 1.36
C ASN A 147 -21.52 5.04 2.18
N GLN A 148 -21.17 3.80 1.82
CA GLN A 148 -20.07 3.07 2.47
C GLN A 148 -18.72 3.66 2.08
N ILE A 149 -18.54 4.04 0.81
CA ILE A 149 -17.32 4.73 0.34
C ILE A 149 -17.15 6.06 1.07
N ASP A 150 -18.22 6.85 1.20
CA ASP A 150 -18.27 8.08 1.98
C ASP A 150 -17.83 7.84 3.42
N SER A 151 -18.45 6.87 4.09
CA SER A 151 -18.16 6.56 5.50
C SER A 151 -16.71 6.10 5.71
N ILE A 152 -16.13 5.33 4.78
CA ILE A 152 -14.72 4.92 4.84
C ILE A 152 -13.80 6.13 4.70
N ILE A 153 -14.08 7.00 3.73
CA ILE A 153 -13.27 8.20 3.47
C ILE A 153 -13.36 9.18 4.64
N ASP A 154 -14.56 9.39 5.19
CA ASP A 154 -14.78 10.24 6.36
C ASP A 154 -14.02 9.69 7.58
N PHE A 155 -14.09 8.38 7.83
CA PHE A 155 -13.30 7.74 8.89
C PHE A 155 -11.81 8.06 8.74
N ILE A 156 -11.26 7.87 7.53
CA ILE A 156 -9.83 8.06 7.25
C ILE A 156 -9.42 9.53 7.37
N ILE A 157 -10.21 10.46 6.83
CA ILE A 157 -9.94 11.91 6.90
C ILE A 157 -9.96 12.40 8.35
N ASN A 158 -10.88 11.88 9.18
CA ASN A 158 -10.96 12.22 10.60
C ASN A 158 -9.73 11.75 11.40
N GLN A 159 -8.87 10.90 10.85
CA GLN A 159 -7.61 10.53 11.48
C GLN A 159 -6.50 11.58 11.29
N LYS A 160 -6.73 12.63 10.48
CA LYS A 160 -5.77 13.73 10.30
C LYS A 160 -5.29 14.28 11.65
N GLY A 161 -3.99 14.52 11.74
CA GLY A 161 -3.38 14.97 12.98
C GLY A 161 -3.13 13.84 13.98
N SER A 162 -3.34 12.57 13.64
CA SER A 162 -2.77 11.43 14.39
C SER A 162 -1.29 11.21 14.03
N TYR A 163 -0.66 10.18 14.58
CA TYR A 163 0.73 9.82 14.27
C TYR A 163 0.79 8.70 13.25
N SER A 164 1.81 8.73 12.38
CA SER A 164 2.18 7.54 11.61
C SER A 164 3.18 6.69 12.41
N SER A 165 2.89 5.41 12.58
CA SER A 165 3.82 4.43 13.16
C SER A 165 3.59 3.03 12.59
N TRP A 166 4.67 2.40 12.10
CA TRP A 166 4.65 1.07 11.47
C TRP A 166 4.35 -0.09 12.42
N ASN A 167 4.52 0.10 13.73
CA ASN A 167 4.30 -0.93 14.75
C ASN A 167 2.91 -0.82 15.41
N SER A 168 1.99 -0.04 14.84
CA SER A 168 0.62 0.07 15.32
C SER A 168 -0.11 -1.27 15.14
N ILE A 169 -0.96 -1.66 16.09
CA ILE A 169 -1.60 -2.98 16.08
C ILE A 169 -3.05 -2.85 15.61
N LYS A 170 -3.52 -3.86 14.85
CA LYS A 170 -4.94 -4.02 14.50
C LYS A 170 -5.83 -3.95 15.72
N ARG A 171 -7.04 -3.45 15.53
CA ARG A 171 -8.09 -3.56 16.55
C ARG A 171 -9.28 -4.29 15.99
N PHE A 172 -9.89 -5.06 16.88
CA PHE A 172 -11.07 -5.85 16.58
C PHE A 172 -12.22 -5.36 17.46
N PRO A 173 -13.46 -5.45 16.97
CA PRO A 173 -14.61 -5.23 17.83
C PRO A 173 -14.61 -6.27 18.96
N ASN A 174 -15.17 -5.89 20.10
CA ASN A 174 -15.36 -6.76 21.27
C ASN A 174 -14.09 -7.25 22.00
N SER A 175 -12.90 -6.69 21.74
CA SER A 175 -11.76 -6.97 22.61
C SER A 175 -11.95 -6.27 23.96
N LEU A 176 -11.71 -6.99 25.07
CA LEU A 176 -11.99 -6.50 26.43
C LEU A 176 -11.33 -5.15 26.71
N GLU A 177 -10.04 -5.00 26.35
CA GLU A 177 -9.30 -3.74 26.49
C GLU A 177 -9.99 -2.58 25.76
N ILE A 178 -10.53 -2.82 24.56
CA ILE A 178 -11.17 -1.77 23.77
C ILE A 178 -12.56 -1.43 24.31
N ILE A 179 -13.33 -2.44 24.75
CA ILE A 179 -14.61 -2.22 25.43
C ILE A 179 -14.39 -1.32 26.65
N GLU A 180 -13.41 -1.63 27.50
CA GLU A 180 -13.10 -0.83 28.69
C GLU A 180 -12.74 0.62 28.33
N LEU A 181 -11.97 0.85 27.26
CA LEU A 181 -11.57 2.19 26.81
C LEU A 181 -12.74 3.01 26.24
N VAL A 182 -13.69 2.35 25.56
CA VAL A 182 -14.90 3.01 25.06
C VAL A 182 -15.86 3.31 26.21
N ASP A 183 -16.09 2.34 27.11
CA ASP A 183 -16.99 2.49 28.27
C ASP A 183 -16.51 3.57 29.25
N SER A 184 -15.19 3.77 29.35
CA SER A 184 -14.58 4.82 30.17
C SER A 184 -14.46 6.18 29.45
N ALA A 185 -14.99 6.31 28.23
CA ALA A 185 -14.92 7.51 27.39
C ALA A 185 -13.49 8.00 27.08
N TYR A 186 -12.48 7.15 27.22
CA TYR A 186 -11.14 7.44 26.70
C TYR A 186 -11.10 7.36 25.17
N ARG A 187 -12.09 6.71 24.54
CA ARG A 187 -12.31 6.65 23.10
C ARG A 187 -13.79 6.77 22.76
N GLU A 188 -14.04 7.27 21.57
CA GLU A 188 -15.40 7.36 21.04
C GLU A 188 -15.82 6.03 20.42
N ASN A 189 -14.93 5.40 19.66
CA ASN A 189 -15.19 4.15 18.94
C ASN A 189 -14.09 3.10 19.12
N TRP A 190 -14.45 1.83 18.93
CA TRP A 190 -13.52 0.70 19.07
C TRP A 190 -12.36 0.73 18.05
N ALA A 191 -12.59 1.38 16.90
CA ALA A 191 -11.62 1.52 15.83
C ALA A 191 -10.61 2.68 16.02
N ASP A 192 -10.81 3.58 16.99
CA ASP A 192 -10.08 4.84 17.11
C ASP A 192 -8.61 4.68 17.52
N ASN A 193 -7.65 4.74 16.60
CA ASN A 193 -6.22 4.61 16.90
C ASN A 193 -5.49 5.95 17.00
N THR A 194 -4.47 6.03 17.86
CA THR A 194 -3.60 7.21 17.98
C THR A 194 -2.44 7.16 16.98
N HIS A 195 -2.13 5.95 16.49
CA HIS A 195 -1.05 5.69 15.55
C HIS A 195 -1.56 4.82 14.40
N TRP A 196 -1.09 5.12 13.20
CA TRP A 196 -1.53 4.48 11.97
C TRP A 196 -0.35 4.15 11.06
N TYR A 197 -0.47 3.13 10.23
CA TYR A 197 0.36 3.01 9.04
C TYR A 197 -0.56 2.75 7.84
N CYS A 198 0.00 2.84 6.64
CA CYS A 198 -0.73 2.88 5.38
C CYS A 198 -1.80 1.78 5.26
N SER A 199 -1.42 0.51 5.41
CA SER A 199 -2.34 -0.62 5.30
C SER A 199 -3.30 -0.76 6.50
N LEU A 200 -2.86 -0.46 7.74
CA LEU A 200 -3.72 -0.52 8.93
C LEU A 200 -4.87 0.47 8.85
N LEU A 201 -4.58 1.70 8.42
CA LEU A 201 -5.58 2.75 8.31
C LEU A 201 -6.73 2.32 7.38
N ILE A 202 -6.38 1.71 6.25
CA ILE A 202 -7.34 1.23 5.25
C ILE A 202 -8.10 0.02 5.77
N TRP A 203 -7.39 -0.99 6.28
CA TRP A 203 -8.00 -2.20 6.84
C TRP A 203 -9.00 -1.87 7.95
N GLN A 204 -8.61 -1.03 8.90
CA GLN A 204 -9.44 -0.66 10.05
C GLN A 204 -10.69 0.11 9.62
N ALA A 205 -10.55 1.03 8.65
CA ALA A 205 -11.67 1.79 8.11
C ALA A 205 -12.69 0.89 7.41
N VAL A 206 -12.22 -0.03 6.56
CA VAL A 206 -13.08 -0.97 5.85
C VAL A 206 -13.78 -1.91 6.82
N LEU A 207 -13.05 -2.50 7.77
CA LEU A 207 -13.63 -3.39 8.78
C LEU A 207 -14.67 -2.64 9.63
N TYR A 208 -14.36 -1.41 10.05
CA TYR A 208 -15.25 -0.60 10.87
C TYR A 208 -16.59 -0.29 10.18
N VAL A 209 -16.53 0.14 8.91
CA VAL A 209 -17.72 0.57 8.16
C VAL A 209 -18.53 -0.59 7.62
N THR A 210 -17.86 -1.66 7.18
CA THR A 210 -18.50 -2.71 6.36
C THR A 210 -18.55 -4.07 7.05
N GLY A 211 -17.75 -4.29 8.09
CA GLY A 211 -17.52 -5.61 8.66
C GLY A 211 -16.65 -6.53 7.80
N ILE A 212 -16.14 -6.05 6.66
CA ILE A 212 -15.24 -6.82 5.79
C ILE A 212 -13.83 -6.82 6.38
N ASP A 213 -13.34 -8.02 6.71
CA ASP A 213 -11.95 -8.23 7.10
C ASP A 213 -11.09 -8.44 5.85
N LEU A 214 -10.34 -7.42 5.44
CA LEU A 214 -9.46 -7.49 4.27
C LEU A 214 -8.20 -8.31 4.51
N ASP A 215 -7.90 -8.74 5.74
CA ASP A 215 -6.69 -9.47 6.07
C ASP A 215 -7.01 -10.75 6.87
N ASP A 216 -7.05 -11.87 6.16
CA ASP A 216 -7.45 -13.17 6.69
C ASP A 216 -6.35 -13.88 7.52
N ASN A 217 -5.15 -13.30 7.63
CA ASN A 217 -4.03 -13.94 8.33
C ASN A 217 -4.18 -13.97 9.86
N ALA A 218 -5.26 -13.39 10.42
CA ALA A 218 -5.58 -13.27 11.84
C ALA A 218 -4.44 -12.67 12.71
N GLY A 219 -3.40 -12.12 12.08
CA GLY A 219 -2.23 -11.56 12.74
C GLY A 219 -2.51 -10.15 13.28
N TYR A 220 -1.57 -9.63 14.06
CA TYR A 220 -1.64 -8.31 14.69
C TYR A 220 -1.34 -7.15 13.74
N PHE A 221 -0.75 -7.44 12.58
CA PHE A 221 -0.34 -6.48 11.56
C PHE A 221 -1.01 -6.83 10.24
N VAL A 222 -1.22 -5.82 9.41
CA VAL A 222 -1.70 -5.97 8.03
C VAL A 222 -0.68 -5.36 7.10
N TYR A 223 -0.13 -6.13 6.18
CA TYR A 223 0.83 -5.64 5.20
C TYR A 223 0.14 -5.31 3.87
N PRO A 224 0.75 -4.45 3.03
CA PRO A 224 0.28 -4.20 1.68
C PRO A 224 -0.03 -5.47 0.87
N ASN A 225 0.80 -6.51 0.99
CA ASN A 225 0.56 -7.79 0.31
C ASN A 225 -0.71 -8.49 0.80
N ASP A 226 -1.06 -8.36 2.09
CA ASP A 226 -2.27 -8.97 2.64
C ASP A 226 -3.52 -8.33 2.03
N LEU A 227 -3.51 -6.99 1.88
CA LEU A 227 -4.56 -6.29 1.15
C LEU A 227 -4.65 -6.76 -0.32
N ILE A 228 -3.50 -6.90 -1.00
CA ILE A 228 -3.47 -7.38 -2.38
C ILE A 228 -4.07 -8.77 -2.50
N MET A 229 -3.74 -9.68 -1.58
CA MET A 229 -4.16 -11.08 -1.64
C MET A 229 -5.56 -11.36 -1.12
N SER A 230 -6.23 -10.35 -0.55
CA SER A 230 -7.60 -10.48 -0.03
C SER A 230 -8.59 -10.95 -1.11
N ASN A 231 -9.33 -12.02 -0.83
CA ASN A 231 -10.30 -12.61 -1.77
C ASN A 231 -11.49 -11.67 -2.08
N TYR A 232 -11.70 -10.63 -1.28
CA TYR A 232 -12.72 -9.60 -1.53
C TYR A 232 -12.46 -8.78 -2.80
N PHE A 233 -11.24 -8.85 -3.37
CA PHE A 233 -10.88 -8.19 -4.62
C PHE A 233 -10.85 -9.14 -5.82
N ASP A 234 -11.26 -10.40 -5.66
CA ASP A 234 -11.18 -11.37 -6.74
C ASP A 234 -12.06 -10.96 -7.93
N ASN A 235 -11.47 -11.07 -9.11
CA ASN A 235 -12.09 -10.66 -10.35
C ASN A 235 -13.16 -11.68 -10.76
N ASN A 236 -14.42 -11.25 -10.84
CA ASN A 236 -15.48 -11.98 -11.53
C ASN A 236 -15.63 -11.48 -12.99
N LYS A 237 -16.40 -12.17 -13.84
CA LYS A 237 -16.54 -11.84 -15.27
C LYS A 237 -17.00 -10.39 -15.55
N SER A 238 -17.60 -9.73 -14.57
CA SER A 238 -18.10 -8.35 -14.62
C SER A 238 -17.29 -7.38 -13.75
N HIS A 239 -16.27 -7.84 -13.03
CA HIS A 239 -15.62 -7.08 -11.96
C HIS A 239 -14.11 -7.09 -12.09
N LYS A 240 -13.53 -5.88 -12.23
CA LYS A 240 -12.10 -5.63 -12.12
C LYS A 240 -11.78 -5.29 -10.67
N GLY A 241 -12.11 -6.15 -9.72
CA GLY A 241 -11.83 -5.93 -8.29
C GLY A 241 -10.34 -5.71 -8.03
N ARG A 242 -9.47 -6.43 -8.76
CA ARG A 242 -8.01 -6.32 -8.66
C ARG A 242 -7.37 -6.09 -10.04
N SER A 243 -6.56 -5.05 -10.17
CA SER A 243 -5.79 -4.79 -11.40
C SER A 243 -4.38 -4.35 -11.08
N ARG A 244 -3.37 -4.93 -11.75
CA ARG A 244 -1.98 -4.52 -11.67
C ARG A 244 -1.71 -3.37 -12.65
N PHE A 245 -0.85 -2.41 -12.30
CA PHE A 245 -0.53 -1.27 -13.18
C PHE A 245 0.88 -0.70 -13.02
#